data_AF-A0A963UTU5-F1
#
_entry.id   AF-A0A963UTU5-F1
#
_cell.length_a   1.000
_cell.length_b   1.000
_cell.length_c   1.000
_cell.angle_alpha   90.00
_cell.angle_beta   90.00
_cell.angle_gamma   90.00
#
_symmetry.space_group_name_H-M   'P 1'
#
loop_
_entity.id
_entity.type
_entity.pdbx_description
1 polymer ?
#
loop_
_entity_poly.entity_id
_entity_poly.type
_entity_poly.pdbx_seq_one_letter_code
_entity_poly.pdbx_strand_id
1 'polypeptide(L)' 'MPSTEELGIRLAEDVLKAVAETGDDSIVNEVNKIVEAASSALTEAYMAAIRAQRADTKAREFLDARLARARSARPPKA' A
#
# COMPACT_ATOMS: atom_id res chain seq x y z
N MET A 1 11.00 8.59 -19.98
CA MET A 1 11.36 8.63 -18.55
C MET A 1 10.07 8.49 -17.76
N PRO A 2 10.06 7.80 -16.61
CA PRO A 2 8.84 7.68 -15.81
C PRO A 2 8.39 9.05 -15.29
N SER A 3 7.09 9.22 -15.09
CA SER A 3 6.52 10.42 -14.45
C SER A 3 6.86 10.46 -12.96
N THR A 4 6.77 11.64 -12.34
CA THR A 4 6.93 11.79 -10.89
C THR A 4 5.94 10.91 -10.11
N GLU A 5 4.73 10.75 -10.63
CA GLU A 5 3.71 9.88 -10.03
C GLU A 5 4.14 8.41 -10.09
N GLU A 6 4.60 7.94 -11.25
CA GLU A 6 5.12 6.56 -11.42
C GLU A 6 6.32 6.29 -10.52
N LEU A 7 7.21 7.27 -10.35
CA LEU A 7 8.34 7.17 -9.41
C LEU A 7 7.87 7.06 -7.96
N GLY A 8 6.88 7.87 -7.55
CA GLY A 8 6.31 7.84 -6.21
C GLY A 8 5.61 6.51 -5.90
N ILE A 9 4.88 5.95 -6.87
CA ILE A 9 4.22 4.65 -6.74
C ILE A 9 5.24 3.53 -6.55
N ARG A 10 6.26 3.45 -7.42
CA ARG A 10 7.31 2.42 -7.34
C ARG A 10 8.07 2.51 -6.02
N LEU A 11 8.43 3.73 -5.60
CA LEU A 11 9.09 3.93 -4.31
C LEU A 11 8.21 3.48 -3.13
N ALA A 12 6.91 3.79 -3.17
CA ALA A 12 5.97 3.35 -2.14
C ALA A 12 5.85 1.83 -2.05
N GLU A 13 5.80 1.14 -3.19
CA GLU A 13 5.81 -0.33 -3.25
C GLU A 13 7.07 -0.92 -2.60
N ASP A 14 8.24 -0.40 -2.94
CA ASP A 14 9.51 -0.90 -2.41
C ASP A 14 9.65 -0.63 -0.90
N VAL A 15 9.19 0.53 -0.44
CA VAL A 15 9.14 0.83 1.00
C VAL A 15 8.18 -0.10 1.74
N LEU A 16 6.97 -0.34 1.22
CA LEU A 16 6.02 -1.23 1.89
C LEU A 16 6.49 -2.69 1.91
N LYS A 17 7.24 -3.13 0.89
CA LYS A 17 7.94 -4.43 0.93
C LYS A 17 8.97 -4.45 2.06
N ALA A 18 9.81 -3.41 2.18
CA ALA A 18 10.78 -3.33 3.27
C ALA A 18 10.09 -3.34 4.65
N VAL A 19 9.00 -2.61 4.83
CA VAL A 19 8.19 -2.63 6.06
C VAL A 19 7.66 -4.03 6.35
N ALA A 20 7.18 -4.76 5.33
CA ALA A 20 6.68 -6.12 5.50
C ALA A 20 7.79 -7.12 5.87
N GLU A 21 9.00 -6.94 5.35
CA GLU A 21 10.15 -7.80 5.62
C GLU A 21 10.78 -7.54 6.99
N THR A 22 10.85 -6.27 7.42
CA THR A 22 11.51 -5.88 8.68
C THR A 22 10.55 -5.76 9.86
N GLY A 23 9.25 -5.56 9.59
CA GLY A 23 8.26 -5.18 10.61
C GLY A 23 8.39 -3.74 11.11
N ASP A 24 9.23 -2.92 10.48
CA ASP A 24 9.51 -1.55 10.90
C ASP A 24 8.77 -0.51 10.04
N ASP A 25 7.65 0.00 10.57
CA ASP A 25 6.85 1.06 9.93
C ASP A 25 7.57 2.42 9.88
N SER A 26 8.65 2.62 10.64
CA SER A 26 9.37 3.90 10.70
C SER A 26 10.06 4.25 9.38
N ILE A 27 10.43 3.23 8.59
CA ILE A 27 11.05 3.36 7.26
C ILE A 27 10.23 4.29 6.35
N VAL A 28 8.89 4.23 6.42
CA VAL A 28 8.00 5.10 5.62
C VAL A 28 8.31 6.57 5.87
N ASN A 29 8.49 6.95 7.14
CA ASN A 29 8.75 8.32 7.54
C ASN A 29 10.19 8.76 7.25
N GLU A 30 11.16 7.84 7.38
CA GLU A 30 12.55 8.11 7.05
C GLU A 30 12.72 8.40 5.56
N VAL A 31 12.14 7.57 4.69
CA VAL A 31 12.14 7.80 3.25
C VAL A 31 11.38 9.08 2.90
N ASN A 32 10.24 9.35 3.55
CA ASN A 32 9.50 10.60 3.32
C ASN A 32 10.38 11.84 3.53
N LYS A 33 11.16 11.88 4.62
CA LYS A 33 12.07 13.01 4.92
C LYS A 33 13.13 13.20 3.84
N ILE A 34 13.68 12.12 3.30
CA ILE A 34 14.68 12.15 2.22
C ILE A 34 14.07 12.73 0.94
N VAL A 35 12.87 12.25 0.58
CA VAL A 35 12.18 12.68 -0.64
C VAL A 35 11.68 14.13 -0.52
N GLU A 36 11.18 14.52 0.65
CA GLU A 36 10.70 15.87 0.94
C GLU A 36 11.79 16.93 0.78
N ALA A 37 13.01 16.62 1.22
CA ALA A 37 14.16 17.50 1.05
C ALA A 37 14.55 17.70 -0.43
N ALA A 38 14.16 16.79 -1.33
CA ALA A 38 14.58 16.78 -2.73
C ALA A 38 13.47 17.18 -3.71
N SER A 39 12.21 16.81 -3.46
CA SER A 39 11.09 17.05 -4.37
C SER A 39 9.73 16.97 -3.67
N SER A 40 9.02 18.09 -3.60
CA SER A 40 7.65 18.15 -3.05
C SER A 40 6.66 17.30 -3.85
N ALA A 41 6.68 17.38 -5.19
CA ALA A 41 5.79 16.62 -6.05
C ALA A 41 5.98 15.10 -5.91
N LEU A 42 7.23 14.64 -5.74
CA LEU A 42 7.50 13.21 -5.51
C LEU A 42 7.01 12.77 -4.12
N THR A 43 7.14 13.64 -3.11
CA THR A 43 6.66 13.39 -1.74
C THR A 43 5.15 13.24 -1.70
N GLU A 44 4.42 14.12 -2.40
CA GLU A 44 2.97 14.05 -2.54
C GLU A 44 2.55 12.72 -3.19
N ALA A 45 3.17 12.36 -4.32
CA ALA A 45 2.89 11.10 -5.02
C ALA A 45 3.20 9.87 -4.15
N TYR A 46 4.37 9.85 -3.49
CA TYR A 46 4.79 8.77 -2.60
C TYR A 46 3.80 8.57 -1.45
N MET A 47 3.47 9.63 -0.71
CA MET A 47 2.56 9.53 0.43
C MET A 47 1.12 9.21 0.00
N ALA A 48 0.68 9.68 -1.18
CA ALA A 48 -0.58 9.26 -1.75
C ALA A 48 -0.60 7.75 -2.06
N ALA A 49 0.47 7.24 -2.70
CA ALA A 49 0.61 5.82 -3.03
C ALA A 49 0.67 4.92 -1.78
N ILE A 50 1.43 5.29 -0.74
CA ILE A 50 1.46 4.57 0.55
C ILE A 50 0.05 4.43 1.13
N ARG A 51 -0.72 5.52 1.16
CA ARG A 51 -2.09 5.51 1.69
C ARG A 51 -3.02 4.67 0.84
N ALA A 52 -2.93 4.79 -0.49
CA ALA A 52 -3.74 4.04 -1.44
C ALA A 52 -3.50 2.52 -1.29
N GLN A 53 -2.24 2.08 -1.23
CA GLN A 53 -1.89 0.67 -1.07
C GLN A 53 -2.40 0.10 0.27
N ARG A 54 -2.20 0.82 1.38
CA ARG A 54 -2.73 0.40 2.69
C ARG A 54 -4.26 0.32 2.71
N ALA A 55 -4.94 1.23 2.01
CA ALA A 55 -6.40 1.20 1.89
C ALA A 55 -6.88 0.02 1.02
N ASP A 56 -6.21 -0.24 -0.11
CA ASP A 56 -6.50 -1.38 -0.99
C ASP A 56 -6.34 -2.72 -0.25
N THR A 57 -5.24 -2.91 0.49
CA THR A 57 -5.03 -4.12 1.31
C THR A 57 -6.18 -4.33 2.28
N LYS A 58 -6.57 -3.32 3.05
CA LYS A 58 -7.69 -3.41 4.01
C LYS A 58 -9.03 -3.68 3.31
N ALA A 59 -9.25 -3.07 2.14
CA ALA A 59 -10.47 -3.29 1.36
C ALA A 59 -10.55 -4.74 0.84
N ARG A 60 -9.42 -5.31 0.40
CA ARG A 60 -9.31 -6.70 -0.03
C ARG A 60 -9.56 -7.66 1.12
N GLU A 61 -8.92 -7.46 2.27
CA GLU A 61 -9.16 -8.26 3.48
C GLU A 61 -10.64 -8.29 3.86
N PHE A 62 -11.30 -7.13 3.84
CA PHE A 62 -12.73 -7.01 4.11
C PHE A 62 -13.59 -7.77 3.08
N LEU A 63 -13.28 -7.62 1.79
CA LEU A 63 -14.00 -8.29 0.71
C LEU A 63 -13.86 -9.81 0.81
N ASP A 64 -12.65 -10.31 1.04
CA ASP A 64 -12.35 -11.74 1.16
C ASP A 64 -13.06 -12.34 2.37
N ALA A 65 -13.05 -11.66 3.52
CA ALA A 65 -13.80 -12.08 4.70
C ALA A 65 -15.31 -12.18 4.43
N ARG A 66 -15.87 -11.23 3.67
CA ARG A 66 -17.30 -11.24 3.28
C ARG A 66 -17.62 -12.38 2.31
N LEU A 67 -16.76 -12.65 1.35
CA LEU A 67 -16.91 -13.76 0.41
C LEU A 67 -16.80 -15.13 1.10
N ALA A 68 -15.85 -15.30 2.02
CA ALA A 68 -15.69 -16.52 2.80
C ALA A 68 -16.96 -16.86 3.59
N ARG A 69 -17.55 -15.86 4.29
CA ARG A 69 -18.81 -16.02 5.02
C ARG A 69 -19.99 -16.39 4.11
N ALA A 70 -20.08 -15.75 2.93
CA ALA A 70 -21.14 -16.06 1.97
C ALA A 70 -21.04 -17.49 1.41
N ARG A 71 -19.82 -18.01 1.23
CA ARG A 71 -19.58 -19.39 0.79
C ARG A 71 -19.89 -20.40 1.88
N SER A 72 -19.49 -20.15 3.13
CA SER A 72 -19.80 -21.06 4.25
C SER A 72 -21.28 -21.10 4.62
N ALA A 73 -22.03 -20.03 4.34
CA ALA A 73 -23.47 -19.96 4.58
C ALA A 73 -24.32 -20.63 3.48
N ARG A 74 -23.74 -21.01 2.34
CA ARG A 74 -24.45 -21.72 1.27
C ARG A 74 -24.33 -23.22 1.53
N PRO A 75 -25.41 -23.96 1.81
CA PRO A 75 -25.32 -25.41 1.93
C PRO A 75 -24.83 -26.02 0.62
N PRO A 76 -24.04 -27.11 0.65
CA PRO A 76 -23.64 -27.81 -0.56
C PRO A 76 -24.92 -28.22 -1.31
N LYS A 77 -25.00 -27.84 -2.58
CA LYS A 77 -26.10 -28.24 -3.46
C LYS A 77 -26.01 -29.76 -3.65
N ALA A 78 -26.82 -30.49 -2.90
CA ALA A 78 -27.09 -31.91 -3.14
C ALA A 78 -27.95 -32.07 -4.41
#